data_AF-A0A6L4YG95-F1
#
_entry.id   AF-A0A6L4YG95-F1
#
_cell.length_a   1.000
_cell.length_b   1.000
_cell.length_c   1.000
_cell.angle_alpha   90.00
_cell.angle_beta   90.00
_cell.angle_gamma   90.00
#
_symmetry.space_group_name_H-M   'P 1'
#
loop_
_entity.id
_entity.type
_entity.pdbx_description
1 polymer ?
#
loop_
_entity_poly.entity_id
_entity_poly.type
_entity_poly.pdbx_seq_one_letter_code
_entity_poly.pdbx_strand_id
1 'polypeptide(L)'
;MEHFCIQLISEGEIDGVIVSAGGDRAHKNADRRDKRGADYILGDAVIELKILEENGLKKQERQARLASLFRSHCSPSRPVVVLDPNALPETARREFDRAMEGPVKNAVRSAKHQLRQSRTEFPSSSMSVLWIVNNGYTALDNESLTKLIVHRVTNDTSNIDGVIVSGCYFYSDTFDSFFLWPINYIPIRLDRPLAPFERLKAGWDALATKRMTALIQGQQDSDSTKGPVIDTEFDVDGVTYVKPAPPIGSKSKFFRNGRPRKNSTGLSRCPPVATIFAELSYEQWERFRQGLAYPPWLGNSFNEWQQQRARAERICELKPLVLVPITFDDWTIWAQEQPEGMDAPIHHYAHTLFEKRIQILLQTSRERTKASVLPSRYILVITEEIGQDRANDVSHIMEICEFSSGKQQVSEIVADQRMFHEHAVAVGCAHALARRIDVVMWQKDLRYAWI
;
A
#
# COMPACT_ATOMS: atom_id res chain seq x y z
N MET A 1 6.18 3.86 -19.29
CA MET A 1 7.23 2.88 -19.61
C MET A 1 6.60 1.51 -19.48
N GLU A 2 6.72 0.68 -20.50
CA GLU A 2 6.30 -0.72 -20.39
C GLU A 2 7.19 -1.40 -19.36
N HIS A 3 6.58 -1.97 -18.34
CA HIS A 3 7.31 -2.76 -17.36
C HIS A 3 7.74 -4.06 -18.00
N PHE A 4 8.88 -4.61 -17.57
CA PHE A 4 9.19 -6.00 -17.88
C PHE A 4 8.04 -6.89 -17.40
N CYS A 5 7.69 -7.86 -18.23
CA CYS A 5 6.71 -8.88 -17.93
C CYS A 5 7.43 -10.22 -17.96
N ILE A 6 7.24 -11.05 -16.93
CA ILE A 6 7.85 -12.39 -16.89
C ILE A 6 6.79 -13.42 -17.20
N GLN A 7 7.07 -14.34 -18.12
CA GLN A 7 6.19 -15.48 -18.33
C GLN A 7 6.04 -16.36 -17.08
N LEU A 8 4.83 -16.90 -16.88
CA LEU A 8 4.61 -17.92 -15.85
C LEU A 8 5.43 -19.18 -16.15
N ILE A 9 5.91 -19.84 -15.10
CA ILE A 9 6.69 -21.07 -15.23
C ILE A 9 5.72 -22.22 -15.52
N SER A 10 5.81 -22.79 -16.71
CA SER A 10 4.96 -23.92 -17.09
C SER A 10 5.50 -25.25 -16.55
N GLU A 11 4.64 -26.25 -16.46
CA GLU A 11 5.04 -27.60 -16.07
C GLU A 11 6.09 -28.19 -17.02
N GLY A 12 5.94 -27.97 -18.34
CA GLY A 12 6.92 -28.44 -19.34
C GLY A 12 8.33 -27.85 -19.17
N GLU A 13 8.47 -26.69 -18.53
CA GLU A 13 9.78 -26.15 -18.19
C GLU A 13 10.39 -26.85 -16.98
N ILE A 14 9.55 -27.21 -16.00
CA ILE A 14 9.96 -28.02 -14.86
C ILE A 14 10.38 -29.42 -15.33
N ASP A 15 9.72 -29.99 -16.35
CA ASP A 15 10.16 -31.23 -17.00
C ASP A 15 11.60 -31.10 -17.49
N GLY A 16 11.92 -30.00 -18.18
CA GLY A 16 13.28 -29.70 -18.64
C GLY A 16 14.29 -29.62 -17.49
N VAL A 17 13.93 -29.00 -16.37
CA VAL A 17 14.78 -28.93 -15.17
C VAL A 17 15.02 -30.33 -14.60
N ILE A 18 13.96 -31.14 -14.45
CA ILE A 18 14.07 -32.52 -13.94
C ILE A 18 14.96 -33.39 -14.85
N VAL A 19 14.74 -33.33 -16.16
CA VAL A 19 15.53 -34.09 -17.14
C VAL A 19 17.00 -33.67 -17.10
N SER A 20 17.29 -32.37 -17.00
CA SER A 20 18.66 -31.87 -16.87
C SER A 20 19.36 -32.33 -15.59
N ALA A 21 18.60 -32.59 -14.52
CA ALA A 21 19.10 -33.16 -13.27
C ALA A 21 19.30 -34.68 -13.34
N GLY A 22 18.93 -35.33 -14.45
CA GLY A 22 18.98 -36.78 -14.65
C GLY A 22 17.76 -37.53 -14.09
N GLY A 23 16.62 -36.85 -13.92
CA GLY A 23 15.33 -37.45 -13.58
C GLY A 23 14.45 -37.70 -14.80
N ASP A 24 13.26 -38.21 -14.57
CA ASP A 24 12.22 -38.42 -15.60
C ASP A 24 10.84 -38.22 -14.96
N ARG A 25 9.81 -38.08 -15.80
CA ARG A 25 8.41 -38.18 -15.39
C ARG A 25 8.17 -39.55 -14.75
N ALA A 26 7.58 -39.56 -13.56
CA ALA A 26 7.23 -40.81 -12.89
C ALA A 26 6.24 -41.63 -13.73
N HIS A 27 5.31 -40.94 -14.41
CA HIS A 27 4.25 -41.57 -15.20
C HIS A 27 4.07 -40.86 -16.54
N LYS A 28 4.55 -41.48 -17.63
CA LYS A 28 4.50 -40.92 -18.99
C LYS A 28 3.08 -40.71 -19.55
N ASN A 29 2.07 -41.35 -18.96
CA ASN A 29 0.65 -41.24 -19.35
C ASN A 29 -0.22 -40.81 -18.15
N ALA A 30 0.23 -39.85 -17.34
CA ALA A 30 -0.45 -39.43 -16.12
C ALA A 30 -1.93 -39.08 -16.33
N ASP A 31 -2.28 -38.43 -17.44
CA ASP A 31 -3.64 -37.97 -17.77
C ASP A 31 -4.65 -39.11 -18.00
N ARG A 32 -4.17 -40.33 -18.26
CA ARG A 32 -5.00 -41.50 -18.57
C ARG A 32 -5.15 -42.45 -17.38
N ARG A 33 -4.70 -42.06 -16.19
CA ARG A 33 -4.70 -42.92 -15.00
C ARG A 33 -5.87 -42.61 -14.08
N ASP A 34 -6.51 -43.67 -13.58
CA ASP A 34 -7.55 -43.58 -12.55
C ASP A 34 -7.01 -43.12 -11.19
N LYS A 35 -5.73 -43.41 -10.91
CA LYS A 35 -5.08 -43.10 -9.64
C LYS A 35 -3.91 -42.13 -9.85
N ARG A 36 -4.00 -40.94 -9.29
CA ARG A 36 -2.99 -39.87 -9.41
C ARG A 36 -1.74 -40.18 -8.58
N GLY A 37 -0.59 -40.22 -9.24
CA GLY A 37 0.73 -40.36 -8.61
C GLY A 37 1.49 -39.03 -8.56
N ALA A 38 2.71 -39.11 -8.04
CA ALA A 38 3.77 -38.11 -8.15
C ALA A 38 4.12 -37.82 -9.61
N ASP A 39 4.63 -36.62 -9.86
CA ASP A 39 4.95 -36.16 -11.22
C ASP A 39 6.32 -36.66 -11.70
N TYR A 40 7.31 -36.77 -10.81
CA TYR A 40 8.69 -37.04 -11.18
C TYR A 40 9.38 -38.08 -10.31
N ILE A 41 10.42 -38.69 -10.87
CA ILE A 41 11.42 -39.50 -10.17
C ILE A 41 12.79 -38.87 -10.42
N LEU A 42 13.56 -38.69 -9.34
CA LEU A 42 14.93 -38.19 -9.40
C LEU A 42 15.80 -38.95 -8.40
N GLY A 43 16.68 -39.81 -8.90
CA GLY A 43 17.44 -40.73 -8.06
C GLY A 43 16.51 -41.69 -7.32
N ASP A 44 16.57 -41.69 -5.99
CA ASP A 44 15.71 -42.48 -5.11
C ASP A 44 14.52 -41.69 -4.54
N ALA A 45 14.24 -40.50 -5.05
CA ALA A 45 13.12 -39.68 -4.63
C ALA A 45 11.97 -39.69 -5.65
N VAL A 46 10.74 -39.77 -5.14
CA VAL A 46 9.52 -39.38 -5.88
C VAL A 46 9.17 -37.93 -5.53
N ILE A 47 8.88 -37.12 -6.54
CA ILE A 47 8.62 -35.69 -6.39
C ILE A 47 7.23 -35.37 -6.93
N GLU A 48 6.39 -34.76 -6.08
CA GLU A 48 5.12 -34.16 -6.49
C GLU A 48 5.30 -32.66 -6.66
N LEU A 49 4.85 -32.11 -7.78
CA LEU A 49 4.88 -30.70 -8.10
C LEU A 49 3.54 -30.03 -7.82
N LYS A 50 3.60 -28.85 -7.20
CA LYS A 50 2.45 -27.97 -7.00
C LYS A 50 2.82 -26.55 -7.40
N ILE A 51 2.20 -26.07 -8.46
CA ILE A 51 2.34 -24.70 -8.93
C ILE A 51 1.26 -23.83 -8.27
N LEU A 52 1.68 -22.78 -7.57
CA LEU A 52 0.77 -21.81 -6.93
C LEU A 52 0.58 -20.61 -7.85
N GLU A 53 -0.53 -20.60 -8.59
CA GLU A 53 -0.85 -19.54 -9.58
C GLU A 53 -1.79 -18.47 -9.01
N GLU A 54 -2.69 -18.82 -8.10
CA GLU A 54 -3.66 -17.87 -7.54
C GLU A 54 -3.09 -17.11 -6.34
N ASN A 55 -3.10 -15.78 -6.39
CA ASN A 55 -2.97 -14.97 -5.19
C ASN A 55 -4.18 -15.22 -4.28
N GLY A 56 -3.94 -15.86 -3.14
CA GLY A 56 -4.98 -16.31 -2.24
C GLY A 56 -5.88 -15.19 -1.68
N LEU A 57 -5.40 -13.95 -1.69
CA LEU A 57 -6.15 -12.76 -1.27
C LEU A 57 -7.17 -12.27 -2.32
N LYS A 58 -7.25 -12.89 -3.51
CA LYS A 58 -8.30 -12.58 -4.51
C LYS A 58 -9.65 -13.21 -4.17
N LYS A 59 -9.72 -14.18 -3.26
CA LYS A 59 -10.97 -14.88 -2.93
C LYS A 59 -11.80 -14.04 -1.96
N GLN A 60 -13.02 -13.67 -2.37
CA GLN A 60 -13.94 -12.84 -1.58
C GLN A 60 -14.19 -13.37 -0.16
N GLU A 61 -14.37 -14.68 0.00
CA GLU A 61 -14.55 -15.30 1.32
C GLU A 61 -13.36 -15.02 2.26
N ARG A 62 -12.14 -15.05 1.72
CA ARG A 62 -10.93 -14.74 2.49
C ARG A 62 -10.82 -13.25 2.78
N GLN A 63 -11.16 -12.41 1.81
CA GLN A 63 -11.19 -10.95 1.98
C GLN A 63 -12.16 -10.57 3.12
N ALA A 64 -13.38 -11.12 3.12
CA ALA A 64 -14.36 -10.89 4.18
C ALA A 64 -13.86 -11.35 5.55
N ARG A 65 -13.23 -12.53 5.62
CA ARG A 65 -12.66 -13.04 6.87
C ARG A 65 -11.52 -12.16 7.40
N LEU A 66 -10.61 -11.74 6.53
CA LEU A 66 -9.50 -10.85 6.90
C LEU A 66 -10.00 -9.45 7.27
N ALA A 67 -10.97 -8.92 6.54
CA ALA A 67 -11.62 -7.65 6.87
C ALA A 67 -12.23 -7.70 8.26
N SER A 68 -13.05 -8.71 8.56
CA SER A 68 -13.63 -8.90 9.90
C SER A 68 -12.56 -9.03 10.99
N LEU A 69 -11.47 -9.74 10.73
CA LEU A 69 -10.38 -9.94 11.68
C LEU A 69 -9.64 -8.64 12.01
N PHE A 70 -9.28 -7.85 11.00
CA PHE A 70 -8.54 -6.60 11.24
C PHE A 70 -9.45 -5.48 11.74
N ARG A 71 -10.72 -5.47 11.31
CA ARG A 71 -11.68 -4.44 11.71
C ARG A 71 -11.97 -4.44 13.20
N SER A 72 -11.95 -5.59 13.86
CA SER A 72 -12.11 -5.69 15.32
C SER A 72 -10.94 -5.11 16.12
N HIS A 73 -9.81 -4.83 15.46
CA HIS A 73 -8.58 -4.36 16.07
C HIS A 73 -8.13 -2.98 15.58
N CYS A 74 -8.93 -2.29 14.76
CA CYS A 74 -8.63 -0.94 14.28
C CYS A 74 -9.71 0.07 14.72
N SER A 75 -9.40 1.36 14.60
CA SER A 75 -10.38 2.44 14.82
C SER A 75 -11.60 2.26 13.88
N PRO A 76 -12.84 2.40 14.37
CA PRO A 76 -14.04 2.30 13.54
C PRO A 76 -14.12 3.38 12.45
N SER A 77 -13.52 4.55 12.64
CA SER A 77 -13.51 5.61 11.62
C SER A 77 -12.46 5.38 10.54
N ARG A 78 -11.56 4.41 10.72
CA ARG A 78 -10.40 4.24 9.84
C ARG A 78 -10.80 3.75 8.44
N PRO A 79 -10.47 4.51 7.37
CA PRO A 79 -10.89 4.19 6.00
C PRO A 79 -9.92 3.25 5.28
N VAL A 80 -8.66 3.15 5.74
CA VAL A 80 -7.65 2.26 5.16
C VAL A 80 -6.98 1.44 6.26
N VAL A 81 -7.01 0.12 6.13
CA VAL A 81 -6.51 -0.83 7.12
C VAL A 81 -5.37 -1.64 6.54
N VAL A 82 -4.20 -1.59 7.18
CA VAL A 82 -3.03 -2.35 6.76
C VAL A 82 -3.09 -3.77 7.33
N LEU A 83 -2.97 -4.78 6.46
CA LEU A 83 -2.94 -6.19 6.81
C LEU A 83 -1.56 -6.61 7.34
N ASP A 84 -1.17 -6.04 8.48
CA ASP A 84 0.08 -6.36 9.18
C ASP A 84 -0.16 -7.36 10.33
N PRO A 85 0.25 -8.63 10.20
CA PRO A 85 0.07 -9.62 11.25
C PRO A 85 0.83 -9.30 12.55
N ASN A 86 1.85 -8.44 12.50
CA ASN A 86 2.60 -8.03 13.70
C ASN A 86 1.85 -6.97 14.52
N ALA A 87 0.84 -6.32 13.93
CA ALA A 87 -0.04 -5.39 14.64
C ALA A 87 -1.16 -6.12 15.42
N LEU A 88 -1.36 -7.43 15.16
CA LEU A 88 -2.40 -8.22 15.79
C LEU A 88 -1.92 -8.85 17.12
N PRO A 89 -2.82 -9.02 18.10
CA PRO A 89 -2.55 -9.87 19.25
C PRO A 89 -2.35 -11.33 18.81
N GLU A 90 -1.68 -12.14 19.63
CA GLU A 90 -1.27 -13.49 19.26
C GLU A 90 -2.42 -14.39 18.79
N THR A 91 -3.59 -14.31 19.43
CA THR A 91 -4.78 -15.08 19.04
C THR A 91 -5.27 -14.73 17.64
N ALA A 92 -5.40 -13.44 17.35
CA ALA A 92 -5.80 -12.93 16.04
C ALA A 92 -4.75 -13.23 14.97
N ARG A 93 -3.45 -13.16 15.31
CA ARG A 93 -2.37 -13.55 14.40
C ARG A 93 -2.49 -15.02 13.96
N ARG A 94 -2.82 -15.93 14.88
CA ARG A 94 -3.08 -17.35 14.52
C ARG A 94 -4.28 -17.51 13.58
N GLU A 95 -5.29 -16.67 13.71
CA GLU A 95 -6.44 -16.68 12.78
C GLU A 95 -6.08 -16.15 11.40
N PHE A 96 -5.25 -15.11 11.34
CA PHE A 96 -4.65 -14.61 10.11
C PHE A 96 -3.85 -15.71 9.40
N ASP A 97 -2.94 -16.37 10.12
CA ASP A 97 -2.12 -17.45 9.58
C ASP A 97 -3.02 -18.55 8.98
N ARG A 98 -4.03 -19.00 9.73
CA ARG A 98 -5.00 -20.00 9.25
C ARG A 98 -5.74 -19.58 7.98
N ALA A 99 -6.04 -18.29 7.82
CA ALA A 99 -6.69 -17.77 6.62
C ALA A 99 -5.74 -17.77 5.40
N MET A 100 -4.46 -17.46 5.62
CA MET A 100 -3.42 -17.48 4.58
C MET A 100 -2.98 -18.90 4.20
N GLU A 101 -3.05 -19.85 5.13
CA GLU A 101 -2.57 -21.22 4.95
C GLU A 101 -3.46 -22.10 4.06
N GLY A 102 -4.71 -21.72 3.80
CA GLY A 102 -5.70 -22.54 3.08
C GLY A 102 -5.22 -23.17 1.76
N PRO A 103 -4.65 -22.39 0.81
CA PRO A 103 -4.14 -22.93 -0.46
C PRO A 103 -3.01 -23.94 -0.25
N VAL A 104 -2.05 -23.61 0.62
CA VAL A 104 -0.90 -24.48 0.90
C VAL A 104 -1.33 -25.75 1.59
N LYS A 105 -2.27 -25.68 2.55
CA LYS A 105 -2.84 -26.86 3.20
C LYS A 105 -3.49 -27.81 2.19
N ASN A 106 -4.22 -27.28 1.21
CA ASN A 106 -4.82 -28.10 0.16
C ASN A 106 -3.76 -28.74 -0.75
N ALA A 107 -2.71 -27.99 -1.12
CA ALA A 107 -1.59 -28.50 -1.90
C ALA A 107 -0.85 -29.64 -1.18
N VAL A 108 -0.52 -29.44 0.11
CA VAL A 108 0.13 -30.44 0.96
C VAL A 108 -0.74 -31.69 1.12
N ARG A 109 -2.04 -31.52 1.35
CA ARG A 109 -2.99 -32.64 1.47
C ARG A 109 -3.07 -33.46 0.17
N SER A 110 -3.16 -32.80 -0.99
CA SER A 110 -3.16 -33.50 -2.29
C SER A 110 -1.84 -34.26 -2.49
N ALA A 111 -0.71 -33.59 -2.27
CA ALA A 111 0.62 -34.17 -2.46
C ALA A 111 0.85 -35.40 -1.58
N LYS A 112 0.38 -35.36 -0.32
CA LYS A 112 0.44 -36.51 0.60
C LYS A 112 -0.19 -37.76 0.00
N HIS A 113 -1.34 -37.65 -0.67
CA HIS A 113 -2.02 -38.80 -1.25
C HIS A 113 -1.25 -39.34 -2.46
N GLN A 114 -0.80 -38.45 -3.35
CA GLN A 114 -0.06 -38.79 -4.56
C GLN A 114 1.29 -39.45 -4.25
N LEU A 115 2.06 -38.87 -3.31
CA LEU A 115 3.36 -39.41 -2.88
C LEU A 115 3.23 -40.77 -2.20
N ARG A 116 2.19 -40.96 -1.36
CA ARG A 116 1.93 -42.27 -0.73
C ARG A 116 1.63 -43.34 -1.78
N GLN A 117 0.85 -43.00 -2.79
CA GLN A 117 0.53 -43.91 -3.87
C GLN A 117 1.79 -44.25 -4.68
N SER A 118 2.55 -43.25 -5.12
CA SER A 118 3.75 -43.48 -5.92
C SER A 118 4.85 -44.24 -5.18
N ARG A 119 4.98 -44.09 -3.86
CA ARG A 119 5.88 -44.95 -3.07
C ARG A 119 5.51 -46.44 -3.07
N THR A 120 4.26 -46.77 -3.36
CA THR A 120 3.83 -48.17 -3.54
C THR A 120 4.16 -48.68 -4.95
N GLU A 121 4.13 -47.78 -5.93
CA GLU A 121 4.42 -48.09 -7.35
C GLU A 121 5.92 -48.09 -7.67
N PHE A 122 6.73 -47.36 -6.90
CA PHE A 122 8.19 -47.29 -7.01
C PHE A 122 8.85 -47.68 -5.68
N PRO A 123 8.94 -48.99 -5.36
CA PRO A 123 9.51 -49.47 -4.10
C PRO A 123 11.00 -49.15 -3.93
N SER A 124 11.71 -48.91 -5.04
CA SER A 124 13.11 -48.48 -5.04
C SER A 124 13.30 -47.05 -4.57
N SER A 125 12.22 -46.24 -4.51
CA SER A 125 12.28 -44.87 -4.01
C SER A 125 12.22 -44.85 -2.49
N SER A 126 13.24 -44.27 -1.86
CA SER A 126 13.39 -44.18 -0.41
C SER A 126 12.77 -42.90 0.17
N MET A 127 12.52 -41.90 -0.70
CA MET A 127 12.13 -40.53 -0.33
C MET A 127 10.89 -40.01 -1.06
N SER A 128 10.06 -39.28 -0.32
CA SER A 128 8.96 -38.46 -0.84
C SER A 128 9.30 -36.97 -0.74
N VAL A 129 9.24 -36.24 -1.84
CA VAL A 129 9.50 -34.79 -1.86
C VAL A 129 8.31 -34.04 -2.43
N LEU A 130 7.96 -32.92 -1.79
CA LEU A 130 6.99 -31.96 -2.34
C LEU A 130 7.75 -30.77 -2.90
N TRP A 131 7.57 -30.47 -4.19
CA TRP A 131 8.10 -29.27 -4.83
C TRP A 131 6.97 -28.26 -5.06
N ILE A 132 7.06 -27.10 -4.41
CA ILE A 132 6.17 -25.97 -4.62
C ILE A 132 6.86 -24.88 -5.45
N VAL A 133 6.18 -24.44 -6.52
CA VAL A 133 6.61 -23.32 -7.36
C VAL A 133 5.64 -22.16 -7.16
N ASN A 134 6.15 -21.00 -6.71
CA ASN A 134 5.37 -19.78 -6.62
C ASN A 134 5.34 -19.04 -7.96
N ASN A 135 4.21 -19.17 -8.67
CA ASN A 135 3.98 -18.54 -9.96
C ASN A 135 3.19 -17.24 -9.89
N GLY A 136 2.31 -17.07 -8.90
CA GLY A 136 1.43 -15.90 -8.80
C GLY A 136 1.08 -15.44 -7.39
N TYR A 137 1.66 -16.05 -6.36
CA TYR A 137 1.43 -15.67 -4.97
C TYR A 137 2.36 -14.52 -4.56
N THR A 138 2.00 -13.29 -4.92
CA THR A 138 2.80 -12.08 -4.63
C THR A 138 2.68 -11.57 -3.19
N ALA A 139 1.69 -12.06 -2.43
CA ALA A 139 1.43 -11.61 -1.06
C ALA A 139 2.47 -12.07 -0.03
N LEU A 140 3.30 -13.07 -0.36
CA LEU A 140 4.35 -13.61 0.49
C LEU A 140 5.68 -13.67 -0.27
N ASP A 141 6.76 -13.27 0.38
CA ASP A 141 8.10 -13.56 -0.10
C ASP A 141 8.43 -15.05 0.01
N ASN A 142 9.55 -15.47 -0.59
CA ASN A 142 9.98 -16.86 -0.61
C ASN A 142 10.24 -17.44 0.78
N GLU A 143 10.77 -16.64 1.71
CA GLU A 143 11.08 -17.08 3.07
C GLU A 143 9.79 -17.35 3.86
N SER A 144 8.83 -16.43 3.81
CA SER A 144 7.54 -16.54 4.47
C SER A 144 6.73 -17.71 3.92
N LEU A 145 6.73 -17.88 2.59
CA LEU A 145 6.11 -19.05 1.95
C LEU A 145 6.78 -20.35 2.39
N THR A 146 8.12 -20.38 2.44
CA THR A 146 8.89 -21.55 2.89
C THR A 146 8.52 -21.93 4.33
N LYS A 147 8.52 -20.97 5.26
CA LYS A 147 8.15 -21.21 6.67
C LYS A 147 6.74 -21.79 6.79
N LEU A 148 5.80 -21.23 6.03
CA LEU A 148 4.41 -21.67 6.04
C LEU A 148 4.25 -23.10 5.51
N ILE A 149 4.93 -23.45 4.41
CA ILE A 149 4.91 -24.80 3.85
C ILE A 149 5.53 -25.80 4.83
N VAL A 150 6.71 -25.49 5.37
CA VAL A 150 7.42 -26.37 6.31
C VAL A 150 6.58 -26.61 7.55
N HIS A 151 5.97 -25.56 8.12
CA HIS A 151 5.05 -25.68 9.24
C HIS A 151 3.89 -26.64 8.94
N ARG A 152 3.28 -26.51 7.75
CA ARG A 152 2.17 -27.37 7.33
C ARG A 152 2.57 -28.81 7.08
N VAL A 153 3.67 -29.04 6.39
CA VAL A 153 4.16 -30.39 6.10
C VAL A 153 4.47 -31.13 7.40
N THR A 154 5.20 -30.50 8.33
CA THR A 154 5.56 -31.10 9.62
C THR A 154 4.34 -31.46 10.47
N ASN A 155 3.28 -30.66 10.44
CA ASN A 155 2.09 -30.86 11.28
C ASN A 155 1.01 -31.74 10.63
N ASP A 156 0.85 -31.69 9.31
CA ASP A 156 -0.29 -32.33 8.63
C ASP A 156 0.07 -33.74 8.07
N THR A 157 1.36 -34.09 7.97
CA THR A 157 1.77 -35.37 7.38
C THR A 157 3.16 -35.88 7.77
N SER A 158 3.29 -37.20 7.88
CA SER A 158 4.58 -37.90 8.03
C SER A 158 5.09 -38.52 6.72
N ASN A 159 4.33 -38.41 5.62
CA ASN A 159 4.62 -39.05 4.33
C ASN A 159 5.53 -38.23 3.39
N ILE A 160 5.95 -37.04 3.81
CA ILE A 160 6.81 -36.14 3.03
C ILE A 160 8.12 -36.02 3.80
N ASP A 161 9.22 -36.39 3.15
CA ASP A 161 10.56 -36.44 3.75
C ASP A 161 11.33 -35.13 3.52
N GLY A 162 10.96 -34.35 2.50
CA GLY A 162 11.54 -33.04 2.23
C GLY A 162 10.66 -32.15 1.36
N VAL A 163 10.98 -30.85 1.36
CA VAL A 163 10.24 -29.83 0.60
C VAL A 163 11.21 -29.03 -0.24
N ILE A 164 10.86 -28.79 -1.50
CA ILE A 164 11.52 -27.82 -2.36
C ILE A 164 10.57 -26.64 -2.55
N VAL A 165 11.06 -25.43 -2.30
CA VAL A 165 10.31 -24.19 -2.53
C VAL A 165 11.08 -23.35 -3.51
N SER A 166 10.41 -22.96 -4.59
CA SER A 166 11.00 -22.17 -5.67
C SER A 166 10.01 -21.14 -6.17
N GLY A 167 10.50 -20.16 -6.91
CA GLY A 167 9.64 -19.18 -7.55
C GLY A 167 10.42 -18.18 -8.37
N CYS A 168 9.69 -17.27 -8.99
CA CYS A 168 10.29 -16.15 -9.69
C CYS A 168 9.59 -14.87 -9.21
N TYR A 169 10.37 -13.98 -8.58
CA TYR A 169 9.88 -12.75 -7.99
C TYR A 169 10.48 -11.57 -8.73
N PHE A 170 9.60 -10.75 -9.30
CA PHE A 170 9.99 -9.51 -9.97
C PHE A 170 9.66 -8.33 -9.07
N TYR A 171 10.65 -7.54 -8.72
CA TYR A 171 10.42 -6.27 -8.05
C TYR A 171 10.92 -5.14 -8.94
N SER A 172 10.16 -4.04 -9.01
CA SER A 172 10.60 -2.85 -9.72
C SER A 172 10.04 -1.60 -9.07
N ASP A 173 10.83 -0.54 -9.08
CA ASP A 173 10.42 0.80 -8.69
C ASP A 173 10.46 1.79 -9.86
N THR A 174 10.35 1.27 -11.09
CA THR A 174 10.54 1.95 -12.39
C THR A 174 11.98 2.26 -12.79
N PHE A 175 12.90 2.38 -11.83
CA PHE A 175 14.31 2.63 -12.11
C PHE A 175 15.14 1.35 -11.98
N ASP A 176 15.08 0.73 -10.80
CA ASP A 176 15.69 -0.56 -10.53
C ASP A 176 14.71 -1.70 -10.83
N SER A 177 15.26 -2.83 -11.28
CA SER A 177 14.53 -4.07 -11.52
C SER A 177 15.29 -5.23 -10.91
N PHE A 178 14.64 -5.95 -10.00
CA PHE A 178 15.21 -7.11 -9.31
C PHE A 178 14.44 -8.37 -9.71
N PHE A 179 15.17 -9.33 -10.25
CA PHE A 179 14.65 -10.63 -10.66
C PHE A 179 15.24 -11.69 -9.75
N LEU A 180 14.44 -12.27 -8.86
CA LEU A 180 14.88 -13.28 -7.91
C LEU A 180 14.28 -14.63 -8.29
N TRP A 181 15.15 -15.62 -8.49
CA TRP A 181 14.78 -16.98 -8.88
C TRP A 181 15.19 -18.00 -7.79
N PRO A 182 14.70 -17.87 -6.54
CA PRO A 182 15.10 -18.77 -5.47
C PRO A 182 14.66 -20.22 -5.74
N ILE A 183 15.49 -21.16 -5.29
CA ILE A 183 15.15 -22.57 -5.12
C ILE A 183 15.83 -23.07 -3.85
N ASN A 184 15.03 -23.52 -2.90
CA ASN A 184 15.48 -23.96 -1.58
C ASN A 184 14.98 -25.37 -1.31
N TYR A 185 15.85 -26.24 -0.81
CA TYR A 185 15.45 -27.53 -0.25
C TYR A 185 15.52 -27.49 1.28
N ILE A 186 14.46 -27.97 1.91
CA ILE A 186 14.32 -28.06 3.35
C ILE A 186 14.04 -29.53 3.69
N PRO A 187 15.00 -30.24 4.31
CA PRO A 187 14.76 -31.60 4.78
C PRO A 187 13.78 -31.56 5.96
N ILE A 188 12.72 -32.36 5.89
CA ILE A 188 11.80 -32.58 7.02
C ILE A 188 12.32 -33.76 7.85
N ARG A 189 12.87 -34.77 7.17
CA ARG A 189 13.59 -35.89 7.77
C ARG A 189 15.09 -35.76 7.49
N LEU A 190 15.86 -35.48 8.54
CA LEU A 190 17.30 -35.22 8.43
C LEU A 190 18.12 -36.46 8.07
N ASP A 191 17.59 -37.66 8.34
CA ASP A 191 18.20 -38.95 7.99
C ASP A 191 18.07 -39.31 6.50
N ARG A 192 17.32 -38.52 5.72
CA ARG A 192 17.01 -38.78 4.31
C ARG A 192 17.16 -37.50 3.46
N PRO A 193 18.40 -37.01 3.25
CA PRO A 193 18.62 -35.83 2.43
C PRO A 193 18.47 -36.13 0.94
N LEU A 194 17.94 -35.18 0.17
CA LEU A 194 17.83 -35.29 -1.27
C LEU A 194 19.20 -35.10 -1.94
N ALA A 195 19.95 -36.20 -2.09
CA ALA A 195 21.28 -36.20 -2.72
C ALA A 195 21.35 -35.49 -4.09
N PRO A 196 20.38 -35.63 -5.02
CA PRO A 196 20.47 -34.97 -6.33
C PRO A 196 20.06 -33.48 -6.34
N PHE A 197 19.81 -32.84 -5.19
CA PHE A 197 19.31 -31.46 -5.14
C PHE A 197 20.22 -30.44 -5.86
N GLU A 198 21.54 -30.56 -5.73
CA GLU A 198 22.47 -29.61 -6.40
C GLU A 198 22.37 -29.66 -7.93
N ARG A 199 22.11 -30.85 -8.50
CA ARG A 199 21.86 -30.98 -9.95
C ARG A 199 20.53 -30.34 -10.35
N LEU A 200 19.51 -30.48 -9.51
CA LEU A 200 18.22 -29.84 -9.72
C LEU A 200 18.34 -28.32 -9.64
N LYS A 201 19.09 -27.80 -8.66
CA LYS A 201 19.40 -26.38 -8.53
C LYS A 201 20.14 -25.85 -9.76
N ALA A 202 21.14 -26.57 -10.27
CA ALA A 202 21.83 -26.17 -11.50
C ALA A 202 20.89 -26.10 -12.71
N GLY A 203 19.96 -27.06 -12.84
CA GLY A 203 18.92 -27.03 -13.87
C GLY A 203 17.98 -25.82 -13.74
N TRP A 204 17.59 -25.48 -12.51
CA TRP A 204 16.79 -24.30 -12.21
C TRP A 204 17.53 -22.99 -12.54
N ASP A 205 18.81 -22.88 -12.19
CA ASP A 205 19.65 -21.72 -12.49
C ASP A 205 19.83 -21.55 -14.02
N ALA A 206 19.93 -22.65 -14.77
CA ALA A 206 19.95 -22.64 -16.22
C ALA A 206 18.62 -22.17 -16.83
N LEU A 207 17.48 -22.62 -16.29
CA LEU A 207 16.15 -22.13 -16.67
C LEU A 207 16.02 -20.62 -16.42
N ALA A 208 16.41 -20.15 -15.24
CA ALA A 208 16.40 -18.74 -14.89
C ALA A 208 17.27 -17.92 -15.87
N THR A 209 18.47 -18.40 -16.19
CA THR A 209 19.38 -17.75 -17.15
C THR A 209 18.75 -17.65 -18.54
N LYS A 210 18.15 -18.74 -19.04
CA LYS A 210 17.44 -18.77 -20.32
C LYS A 210 16.29 -17.76 -20.34
N ARG A 211 15.48 -17.72 -19.28
CA ARG A 211 14.34 -16.81 -19.14
C ARG A 211 14.76 -15.35 -19.09
N MET A 212 15.79 -15.02 -18.32
CA MET A 212 16.31 -13.67 -18.24
C MET A 212 16.94 -13.22 -19.56
N THR A 213 17.63 -14.13 -20.27
CA THR A 213 18.19 -13.82 -21.60
C THR A 213 17.07 -13.49 -22.59
N ALA A 214 16.02 -14.30 -22.66
CA ALA A 214 14.87 -14.05 -23.53
C ALA A 214 14.14 -12.74 -23.18
N LEU A 215 14.00 -12.44 -21.88
CA LEU A 215 13.41 -11.18 -21.41
C LEU A 215 14.21 -9.96 -21.89
N ILE A 216 15.52 -9.97 -21.71
CA ILE A 216 16.40 -8.87 -22.13
C ILE A 216 16.45 -8.72 -23.66
N GLN A 217 16.33 -9.84 -24.39
CA GLN A 217 16.26 -9.83 -25.86
C GLN A 217 14.87 -9.47 -26.41
N GLY A 218 13.86 -9.26 -25.56
CA GLY A 218 12.49 -8.95 -25.98
C GLY A 218 11.75 -10.11 -26.65
N GLN A 219 12.16 -11.35 -26.39
CA GLN A 219 11.63 -12.57 -27.02
C GLN A 219 10.55 -13.26 -26.14
N GLN A 220 9.69 -12.49 -25.47
CA GLN A 220 8.63 -13.04 -24.61
C GLN A 220 7.33 -13.16 -25.43
N ASP A 221 6.74 -14.36 -25.50
CA ASP A 221 5.36 -14.57 -25.96
C ASP A 221 4.36 -13.87 -25.01
N SER A 222 3.29 -13.32 -25.59
CA SER A 222 2.36 -12.37 -24.96
C SER A 222 1.29 -12.96 -24.05
N ASP A 223 1.05 -14.27 -24.11
CA ASP A 223 -0.27 -14.80 -23.71
C ASP A 223 -0.43 -15.04 -22.20
N SER A 224 0.66 -15.10 -21.43
CA SER A 224 0.60 -15.23 -19.97
C SER A 224 1.84 -14.68 -19.29
N THR A 225 1.71 -13.49 -18.68
CA THR A 225 2.80 -12.81 -18.00
C THR A 225 2.41 -12.31 -16.62
N LYS A 226 3.40 -12.21 -15.73
CA LYS A 226 3.30 -11.56 -14.43
C LYS A 226 4.12 -10.27 -14.42
N GLY A 227 3.51 -9.24 -13.84
CA GLY A 227 4.16 -7.95 -13.57
C GLY A 227 4.97 -7.96 -12.26
N PRO A 228 5.45 -6.79 -11.82
CA PRO A 228 6.18 -6.67 -10.57
C PRO A 228 5.30 -7.01 -9.37
N VAL A 229 5.94 -7.37 -8.26
CA VAL A 229 5.30 -7.53 -6.95
C VAL A 229 4.78 -6.17 -6.52
N ILE A 230 3.45 -6.08 -6.46
CA ILE A 230 2.70 -4.89 -6.05
C ILE A 230 1.91 -5.17 -4.78
N ASP A 231 1.42 -4.09 -4.16
CA ASP A 231 0.47 -4.19 -3.07
C ASP A 231 -0.75 -5.02 -3.47
N THR A 232 -1.29 -5.77 -2.52
CA THR A 232 -2.60 -6.41 -2.69
C THR A 232 -3.64 -5.59 -1.93
N GLU A 233 -4.65 -5.10 -2.65
CA GLU A 233 -5.72 -4.26 -2.12
C GLU A 233 -7.10 -4.85 -2.41
N PHE A 234 -8.05 -4.63 -1.50
CA PHE A 234 -9.47 -4.94 -1.70
C PHE A 234 -10.34 -4.08 -0.78
N ASP A 235 -11.60 -3.87 -1.17
CA ASP A 235 -12.56 -3.09 -0.40
C ASP A 235 -13.65 -3.99 0.21
N VAL A 236 -13.99 -3.72 1.47
CA VAL A 236 -15.14 -4.32 2.16
C VAL A 236 -15.86 -3.22 2.94
N ASP A 237 -17.16 -3.05 2.69
CA ASP A 237 -18.02 -2.07 3.38
C ASP A 237 -17.47 -0.62 3.35
N GLY A 238 -16.86 -0.23 2.23
CA GLY A 238 -16.28 1.11 2.05
C GLY A 238 -14.94 1.34 2.74
N VAL A 239 -14.34 0.31 3.33
CA VAL A 239 -12.99 0.33 3.91
C VAL A 239 -12.03 -0.40 2.99
N THR A 240 -10.89 0.24 2.69
CA THR A 240 -9.84 -0.35 1.88
C THR A 240 -8.86 -1.12 2.76
N TYR A 241 -8.62 -2.39 2.44
CA TYR A 241 -7.64 -3.23 3.11
C TYR A 241 -6.42 -3.40 2.21
N VAL A 242 -5.24 -3.10 2.74
CA VAL A 242 -3.99 -3.11 1.98
C VAL A 242 -3.01 -4.07 2.63
N LYS A 243 -2.51 -5.04 1.87
CA LYS A 243 -1.30 -5.78 2.19
C LYS A 243 -0.15 -5.19 1.38
N PRO A 244 0.73 -4.38 1.99
CA PRO A 244 1.88 -3.84 1.30
C PRO A 244 2.74 -4.95 0.71
N ALA A 245 3.29 -4.68 -0.46
CA ALA A 245 4.30 -5.52 -1.08
C ALA A 245 5.44 -5.80 -0.09
N PRO A 246 5.97 -7.04 -0.05
CA PRO A 246 7.20 -7.32 0.69
C PRO A 246 8.30 -6.32 0.29
N PRO A 247 9.04 -5.76 1.26
CA PRO A 247 10.03 -4.72 0.98
C PRO A 247 11.16 -5.24 0.08
N ILE A 248 11.58 -4.41 -0.87
CA ILE A 248 12.74 -4.69 -1.74
C ILE A 248 14.01 -4.39 -0.96
N GLY A 249 14.58 -5.39 -0.29
CA GLY A 249 15.90 -5.29 0.32
C GLY A 249 16.08 -4.04 1.20
N SER A 250 17.06 -3.19 0.87
CA SER A 250 17.35 -1.94 1.59
C SER A 250 16.74 -0.70 0.94
N LYS A 251 16.62 0.38 1.71
CA LYS A 251 16.22 1.72 1.24
C LYS A 251 16.97 2.13 -0.03
N SER A 252 16.26 2.72 -1.00
CA SER A 252 16.88 3.20 -2.23
C SER A 252 17.87 4.34 -1.95
N LYS A 253 19.07 4.26 -2.53
CA LYS A 253 20.05 5.37 -2.52
C LYS A 253 19.76 6.42 -3.59
N PHE A 254 19.02 6.04 -4.64
CA PHE A 254 18.65 6.92 -5.74
C PHE A 254 17.49 7.83 -5.32
N PHE A 255 16.44 7.23 -4.76
CA PHE A 255 15.27 7.95 -4.29
C PHE A 255 15.43 8.40 -2.83
N ARG A 256 16.12 9.53 -2.63
CA ARG A 256 16.42 10.08 -1.29
C ARG A 256 15.19 10.33 -0.42
N ASN A 257 14.03 10.60 -1.03
CA ASN A 257 12.79 10.95 -0.35
C ASN A 257 11.73 9.84 -0.42
N GLY A 258 12.13 8.59 -0.66
CA GLY A 258 11.22 7.47 -0.89
C GLY A 258 10.97 7.21 -2.37
N ARG A 259 10.68 5.95 -2.71
CA ARG A 259 10.51 5.50 -4.09
C ARG A 259 9.25 6.10 -4.71
N PRO A 260 9.15 6.23 -6.05
CA PRO A 260 7.97 6.74 -6.71
C PRO A 260 6.73 5.91 -6.36
N ARG A 261 5.63 6.59 -6.07
CA ARG A 261 4.33 5.99 -5.73
C ARG A 261 3.30 6.37 -6.77
N LYS A 262 2.44 5.41 -7.13
CA LYS A 262 1.26 5.64 -7.97
C LYS A 262 0.34 6.64 -7.26
N ASN A 263 -0.37 7.45 -8.05
CA ASN A 263 -1.42 8.32 -7.53
C ASN A 263 -2.74 7.96 -8.20
N SER A 264 -3.50 7.01 -7.62
CA SER A 264 -4.82 6.63 -8.13
C SER A 264 -5.98 7.47 -7.56
N THR A 265 -5.70 8.51 -6.78
CA THR A 265 -6.73 9.38 -6.19
C THR A 265 -7.58 10.13 -7.22
N GLY A 266 -7.10 10.22 -8.48
CA GLY A 266 -7.71 11.04 -9.53
C GLY A 266 -7.42 12.54 -9.38
N LEU A 267 -6.68 12.96 -8.34
CA LEU A 267 -6.35 14.36 -8.10
C LEU A 267 -5.14 14.79 -8.94
N SER A 268 -5.39 15.68 -9.90
CA SER A 268 -4.36 16.37 -10.68
C SER A 268 -4.04 17.77 -10.14
N ARG A 269 -4.90 18.31 -9.28
CA ARG A 269 -4.76 19.60 -8.60
C ARG A 269 -5.26 19.47 -7.16
N CYS A 270 -4.79 20.35 -6.29
CA CYS A 270 -5.29 20.41 -4.91
C CYS A 270 -6.79 20.77 -4.94
N PRO A 271 -7.67 19.95 -4.33
CA PRO A 271 -9.08 20.30 -4.21
C PRO A 271 -9.26 21.51 -3.27
N PRO A 272 -10.43 22.18 -3.27
CA PRO A 272 -10.69 23.28 -2.34
C PRO A 272 -10.57 22.84 -0.88
N VAL A 273 -9.72 23.52 -0.11
CA VAL A 273 -9.38 23.17 1.28
C VAL A 273 -10.01 24.08 2.35
N ALA A 274 -10.73 25.13 1.95
CA ALA A 274 -11.32 26.09 2.89
C ALA A 274 -12.59 26.71 2.32
N THR A 275 -13.46 27.18 3.21
CA THR A 275 -14.51 28.14 2.87
C THR A 275 -14.02 29.52 3.28
N ILE A 276 -13.89 30.44 2.32
CA ILE A 276 -13.34 31.77 2.58
C ILE A 276 -14.49 32.76 2.77
N PHE A 277 -14.44 33.54 3.84
CA PHE A 277 -15.43 34.56 4.11
C PHE A 277 -14.76 35.90 4.46
N ALA A 278 -15.19 36.96 3.79
CA ALA A 278 -14.73 38.31 4.07
C ALA A 278 -15.26 38.74 5.45
N GLU A 279 -14.38 39.00 6.41
CA GLU A 279 -14.79 39.48 7.72
C GLU A 279 -14.79 41.01 7.72
N LEU A 280 -15.94 41.59 8.04
CA LEU A 280 -16.13 43.03 8.19
C LEU A 280 -16.51 43.33 9.63
N SER A 281 -15.86 44.34 10.22
CA SER A 281 -16.42 45.01 11.39
C SER A 281 -17.65 45.82 10.98
N TYR A 282 -18.48 46.21 11.95
CA TYR A 282 -19.63 47.08 11.69
C TYR A 282 -19.22 48.39 10.98
N GLU A 283 -18.12 48.99 11.44
CA GLU A 283 -17.57 50.22 10.85
C GLU A 283 -17.18 50.03 9.38
N GLN A 284 -16.46 48.96 9.06
CA GLN A 284 -16.07 48.68 7.67
C GLN A 284 -17.30 48.38 6.81
N TRP A 285 -18.27 47.63 7.32
CA TRP A 285 -19.52 47.35 6.62
C TRP A 285 -20.29 48.65 6.25
N GLU A 286 -20.39 49.60 7.18
CA GLU A 286 -20.97 50.92 6.92
C GLU A 286 -20.18 51.70 5.86
N ARG A 287 -18.84 51.68 5.93
CA ARG A 287 -17.99 52.32 4.90
C ARG A 287 -18.23 51.74 3.51
N PHE A 288 -18.32 50.42 3.38
CA PHE A 288 -18.66 49.76 2.11
C PHE A 288 -20.05 50.17 1.62
N ARG A 289 -21.03 50.28 2.52
CA ARG A 289 -22.40 50.65 2.14
C ARG A 289 -22.55 52.09 1.69
N GLN A 290 -21.76 53.00 2.28
CA GLN A 290 -21.74 54.41 1.90
C GLN A 290 -20.89 54.66 0.65
N GLY A 291 -19.80 53.90 0.48
CA GLY A 291 -18.86 54.05 -0.63
C GLY A 291 -19.27 53.38 -1.94
N LEU A 292 -20.24 52.46 -1.92
CA LEU A 292 -20.68 51.72 -3.10
C LEU A 292 -22.17 51.93 -3.39
N ALA A 293 -22.50 52.14 -4.66
CA ALA A 293 -23.88 52.19 -5.13
C ALA A 293 -24.49 50.78 -5.12
N TYR A 294 -25.20 50.44 -4.05
CA TYR A 294 -25.97 49.20 -3.86
C TYR A 294 -25.18 47.89 -4.13
N PRO A 295 -24.22 47.51 -3.27
CA PRO A 295 -23.49 46.25 -3.40
C PRO A 295 -24.39 45.05 -3.03
N PRO A 296 -24.87 44.22 -3.99
CA PRO A 296 -25.85 43.17 -3.71
C PRO A 296 -25.32 42.06 -2.79
N TRP A 297 -23.99 41.88 -2.73
CA TRP A 297 -23.32 40.89 -1.87
C TRP A 297 -23.24 41.31 -0.39
N LEU A 298 -23.32 42.60 -0.07
CA LEU A 298 -23.13 43.11 1.31
C LEU A 298 -24.33 42.86 2.22
N GLY A 299 -25.50 42.60 1.63
CA GLY A 299 -26.80 42.55 2.32
C GLY A 299 -27.35 43.94 2.66
N ASN A 300 -28.62 43.99 3.06
CA ASN A 300 -29.30 45.24 3.40
C ASN A 300 -29.01 45.72 4.84
N SER A 301 -28.49 44.83 5.70
CA SER A 301 -28.13 45.13 7.08
C SER A 301 -26.89 44.34 7.53
N PHE A 302 -26.17 44.86 8.53
CA PHE A 302 -25.06 44.13 9.15
C PHE A 302 -25.51 42.80 9.79
N ASN A 303 -26.76 42.71 10.25
CA ASN A 303 -27.31 41.45 10.75
C ASN A 303 -27.44 40.40 9.64
N GLU A 304 -27.89 40.79 8.45
CA GLU A 304 -27.89 39.88 7.28
C GLU A 304 -26.47 39.41 6.94
N TRP A 305 -25.46 40.29 7.04
CA TRP A 305 -24.06 39.92 6.86
C TRP A 305 -23.58 38.86 7.87
N GLN A 306 -23.92 39.03 9.16
CA GLN A 306 -23.62 38.03 10.19
C GLN A 306 -24.35 36.70 9.95
N GLN A 307 -25.58 36.74 9.42
CA GLN A 307 -26.30 35.53 9.04
C GLN A 307 -25.64 34.81 7.85
N GLN A 308 -25.10 35.55 6.86
CA GLN A 308 -24.33 34.95 5.77
C GLN A 308 -23.07 34.25 6.29
N ARG A 309 -22.35 34.89 7.23
CA ARG A 309 -21.20 34.27 7.92
C ARG A 309 -21.61 32.95 8.61
N ALA A 310 -22.68 32.98 9.41
CA ALA A 310 -23.16 31.80 10.12
C ALA A 310 -23.61 30.66 9.17
N ARG A 311 -24.07 30.99 7.95
CA ARG A 311 -24.39 30.00 6.91
C ARG A 311 -23.12 29.39 6.32
N ALA A 312 -22.07 30.19 6.11
CA ALA A 312 -20.79 29.73 5.58
C ALA A 312 -20.05 28.78 6.56
N GLU A 313 -20.35 28.86 7.85
CA GLU A 313 -19.76 28.01 8.90
C GLU A 313 -20.25 26.55 8.87
N ARG A 314 -21.37 26.26 8.20
CA ARG A 314 -22.01 24.92 8.20
C ARG A 314 -21.42 23.91 7.20
N ILE A 315 -20.17 24.09 6.79
CA ILE A 315 -19.57 23.34 5.69
C ILE A 315 -18.48 22.40 6.23
N CYS A 316 -18.54 21.14 5.79
CA CYS A 316 -17.54 20.05 5.82
C CYS A 316 -16.32 20.22 6.76
N GLU A 317 -16.06 19.22 7.61
CA GLU A 317 -14.94 19.19 8.57
C GLU A 317 -13.56 19.46 7.95
N LEU A 318 -13.33 19.06 6.69
CA LEU A 318 -12.07 19.28 5.97
C LEU A 318 -11.91 20.69 5.38
N LYS A 319 -12.96 21.52 5.41
CA LYS A 319 -13.00 22.85 4.81
C LYS A 319 -13.33 23.88 5.88
N PRO A 320 -12.38 24.24 6.75
CA PRO A 320 -12.62 25.23 7.78
C PRO A 320 -13.10 26.55 7.17
N LEU A 321 -13.97 27.24 7.90
CA LEU A 321 -14.29 28.63 7.61
C LEU A 321 -13.09 29.51 7.95
N VAL A 322 -12.51 30.16 6.96
CA VAL A 322 -11.40 31.10 7.14
C VAL A 322 -11.95 32.51 6.99
N LEU A 323 -11.94 33.24 8.10
CA LEU A 323 -12.33 34.63 8.18
C LEU A 323 -11.15 35.50 7.77
N VAL A 324 -11.33 36.29 6.71
CA VAL A 324 -10.31 37.20 6.19
C VAL A 324 -10.76 38.63 6.48
N PRO A 325 -10.15 39.32 7.47
CA PRO A 325 -10.47 40.71 7.74
C PRO A 325 -10.20 41.59 6.53
N ILE A 326 -11.18 42.41 6.15
CA ILE A 326 -11.07 43.36 5.03
C ILE A 326 -11.34 44.78 5.53
N THR A 327 -10.56 45.72 5.00
CA THR A 327 -10.83 47.15 5.11
C THR A 327 -11.28 47.72 3.76
N PHE A 328 -12.09 48.77 3.79
CA PHE A 328 -12.53 49.48 2.59
C PHE A 328 -11.37 50.05 1.79
N ASP A 329 -10.36 50.60 2.47
CA ASP A 329 -9.21 51.25 1.84
C ASP A 329 -8.35 50.24 1.08
N ASP A 330 -8.02 49.10 1.71
CA ASP A 330 -7.22 48.06 1.06
C ASP A 330 -7.96 47.43 -0.12
N TRP A 331 -9.28 47.21 0.02
CA TRP A 331 -10.10 46.71 -1.07
C TRP A 331 -10.15 47.69 -2.24
N THR A 332 -10.26 49.00 -1.96
CA THR A 332 -10.33 50.03 -3.00
C THR A 332 -9.05 50.06 -3.84
N ILE A 333 -7.89 49.97 -3.19
CA ILE A 333 -6.59 49.88 -3.87
C ILE A 333 -6.55 48.64 -4.77
N TRP A 334 -6.91 47.48 -4.22
CA TRP A 334 -6.94 46.23 -4.99
C TRP A 334 -7.93 46.26 -6.16
N ALA A 335 -9.10 46.88 -5.96
CA ALA A 335 -10.15 46.98 -6.97
C ALA A 335 -9.72 47.85 -8.15
N GLN A 336 -8.94 48.91 -7.93
CA GLN A 336 -8.38 49.76 -8.97
C GLN A 336 -7.35 49.04 -9.86
N GLU A 337 -6.72 47.98 -9.34
CA GLU A 337 -5.75 47.16 -10.07
C GLU A 337 -6.41 46.07 -10.92
N GLN A 338 -7.73 45.87 -10.81
CA GLN A 338 -8.44 44.84 -11.58
C GLN A 338 -8.72 45.29 -13.03
N PRO A 339 -8.78 44.35 -13.99
CA PRO A 339 -9.13 44.68 -15.37
C PRO A 339 -10.49 45.38 -15.49
N GLU A 340 -10.61 46.33 -16.43
CA GLU A 340 -11.87 47.02 -16.70
C GLU A 340 -13.00 46.02 -17.00
N GLY A 341 -14.15 46.20 -16.34
CA GLY A 341 -15.33 45.36 -16.50
C GLY A 341 -15.37 44.10 -15.62
N MET A 342 -14.37 43.87 -14.77
CA MET A 342 -14.42 42.81 -13.77
C MET A 342 -15.18 43.28 -12.53
N ASP A 343 -16.24 42.55 -12.14
CA ASP A 343 -16.85 42.74 -10.82
C ASP A 343 -15.79 42.44 -9.75
N ALA A 344 -15.60 43.38 -8.81
CA ALA A 344 -14.60 43.30 -7.74
C ALA A 344 -15.23 42.98 -6.38
N PRO A 345 -15.96 41.86 -6.19
CA PRO A 345 -16.63 41.59 -4.92
C PRO A 345 -15.61 41.37 -3.81
N ILE A 346 -15.96 41.76 -2.58
CA ILE A 346 -15.05 41.63 -1.42
C ILE A 346 -14.64 40.18 -1.13
N HIS A 347 -15.47 39.20 -1.52
CA HIS A 347 -15.13 37.79 -1.38
C HIS A 347 -14.01 37.36 -2.35
N HIS A 348 -13.93 37.97 -3.53
CA HIS A 348 -12.80 37.77 -4.44
C HIS A 348 -11.52 38.33 -3.80
N TYR A 349 -11.59 39.54 -3.25
CA TYR A 349 -10.45 40.13 -2.55
C TYR A 349 -9.99 39.28 -1.35
N ALA A 350 -10.93 38.78 -0.54
CA ALA A 350 -10.65 37.82 0.53
C ALA A 350 -9.93 36.57 0.00
N HIS A 351 -10.35 36.05 -1.17
CA HIS A 351 -9.74 34.90 -1.81
C HIS A 351 -8.28 35.16 -2.17
N THR A 352 -7.99 36.30 -2.81
CA THR A 352 -6.61 36.70 -3.15
C THR A 352 -5.72 36.83 -1.91
N LEU A 353 -6.24 37.40 -0.83
CA LEU A 353 -5.51 37.51 0.43
C LEU A 353 -5.28 36.13 1.08
N PHE A 354 -6.28 35.25 1.04
CA PHE A 354 -6.16 33.87 1.52
C PHE A 354 -5.10 33.11 0.73
N GLU A 355 -5.13 33.16 -0.61
CA GLU A 355 -4.16 32.49 -1.49
C GLU A 355 -2.72 32.92 -1.17
N LYS A 356 -2.48 34.21 -1.00
CA LYS A 356 -1.17 34.73 -0.60
C LYS A 356 -0.72 34.15 0.74
N ARG A 357 -1.60 34.14 1.75
CA ARG A 357 -1.28 33.64 3.10
C ARG A 357 -1.05 32.13 3.14
N ILE A 358 -1.89 31.35 2.46
CA ILE A 358 -1.75 29.89 2.45
C ILE A 358 -0.50 29.46 1.68
N GLN A 359 -0.14 30.16 0.59
CA GLN A 359 1.12 29.90 -0.12
C GLN A 359 2.34 30.14 0.76
N ILE A 360 2.35 31.22 1.55
CA ILE A 360 3.43 31.48 2.52
C ILE A 360 3.52 30.32 3.53
N LEU A 361 2.39 29.91 4.13
CA LEU A 361 2.38 28.80 5.07
C LEU A 361 2.83 27.47 4.45
N LEU A 362 2.44 27.19 3.21
CA LEU A 362 2.88 26.00 2.49
C LEU A 362 4.40 26.01 2.30
N GLN A 363 4.97 27.14 1.89
CA GLN A 363 6.40 27.31 1.66
C GLN A 363 7.22 27.28 2.96
N THR A 364 6.66 27.76 4.08
CA THR A 364 7.33 27.77 5.38
C THR A 364 7.05 26.52 6.21
N SER A 365 6.12 25.66 5.79
CA SER A 365 5.85 24.38 6.44
C SER A 365 7.09 23.49 6.42
N ARG A 366 7.34 22.77 7.51
CA ARG A 366 8.58 22.02 7.68
C ARG A 366 8.38 20.70 8.40
N GLU A 367 9.30 19.77 8.15
CA GLU A 367 9.30 18.47 8.79
C GLU A 367 9.55 18.60 10.31
N ARG A 368 8.75 17.87 11.09
CA ARG A 368 8.99 17.62 12.50
C ARG A 368 9.94 16.44 12.64
N THR A 369 11.18 16.74 12.96
CA THR A 369 12.22 15.77 13.31
C THR A 369 12.48 15.82 14.82
N LYS A 370 13.26 14.86 15.33
CA LYS A 370 13.70 14.86 16.74
C LYS A 370 14.54 16.09 17.11
N ALA A 371 15.17 16.73 16.13
CA ALA A 371 16.01 17.92 16.33
C ALA A 371 15.26 19.23 16.03
N SER A 372 13.99 19.17 15.63
CA SER A 372 13.23 20.37 15.28
C SER A 372 12.92 21.21 16.51
N VAL A 373 13.15 22.52 16.42
CA VAL A 373 12.68 23.47 17.43
C VAL A 373 11.16 23.60 17.32
N LEU A 374 10.46 23.30 18.42
CA LEU A 374 9.00 23.29 18.49
C LEU A 374 8.49 24.66 18.97
N PRO A 375 7.58 25.31 18.23
CA PRO A 375 6.89 26.51 18.70
C PRO A 375 5.90 26.18 19.82
N SER A 376 5.53 27.18 20.61
CA SER A 376 4.52 27.03 21.68
C SER A 376 3.13 26.67 21.17
N ARG A 377 2.81 26.99 19.91
CA ARG A 377 1.54 26.62 19.26
C ARG A 377 1.75 26.41 17.77
N TYR A 378 1.32 25.26 17.26
CA TYR A 378 1.45 24.92 15.85
C TYR A 378 0.41 23.89 15.40
N ILE A 379 0.14 23.83 14.10
CA ILE A 379 -0.60 22.72 13.49
C ILE A 379 0.40 21.62 13.12
N LEU A 380 0.11 20.38 13.51
CA LEU A 380 0.85 19.20 13.11
C LEU A 380 0.01 18.36 12.14
N VAL A 381 0.60 18.06 10.99
CA VAL A 381 0.04 17.12 10.01
C VAL A 381 0.85 15.83 10.05
N ILE A 382 0.21 14.70 10.32
CA ILE A 382 0.84 13.38 10.28
C ILE A 382 0.23 12.60 9.12
N THR A 383 1.05 12.12 8.19
CA THR A 383 0.60 11.25 7.10
C THR A 383 1.23 9.88 7.24
N GLU A 384 0.40 8.85 7.36
CA GLU A 384 0.79 7.46 7.24
C GLU A 384 0.89 7.11 5.75
N GLU A 385 2.12 6.93 5.26
CA GLU A 385 2.33 6.49 3.88
C GLU A 385 2.18 4.97 3.79
N ILE A 386 1.20 4.51 3.00
CA ILE A 386 0.82 3.09 2.93
C ILE A 386 1.09 2.56 1.53
N GLY A 387 2.11 1.69 1.43
CA GLY A 387 2.41 0.94 0.21
C GLY A 387 2.85 1.80 -0.97
N GLN A 388 2.54 1.34 -2.18
CA GLN A 388 2.95 1.88 -3.47
C GLN A 388 1.96 2.90 -4.05
N ASP A 389 0.75 3.05 -3.49
CA ASP A 389 -0.27 3.98 -3.99
C ASP A 389 -0.66 5.05 -2.95
N ARG A 390 -0.51 6.32 -3.31
CA ARG A 390 -0.87 7.48 -2.47
C ARG A 390 -2.34 7.50 -2.09
N ALA A 391 -3.22 6.85 -2.87
CA ALA A 391 -4.63 6.76 -2.52
C ALA A 391 -4.89 6.00 -1.22
N ASN A 392 -3.91 5.22 -0.74
CA ASN A 392 -4.03 4.46 0.49
C ASN A 392 -3.55 5.22 1.72
N ASP A 393 -3.03 6.44 1.56
CA ASP A 393 -2.52 7.24 2.68
C ASP A 393 -3.63 7.70 3.62
N VAL A 394 -3.31 7.70 4.91
CA VAL A 394 -4.19 8.19 5.98
C VAL A 394 -3.49 9.35 6.68
N SER A 395 -4.18 10.47 6.82
CA SER A 395 -3.64 11.67 7.44
C SER A 395 -4.46 12.13 8.63
N HIS A 396 -3.75 12.73 9.58
CA HIS A 396 -4.27 13.28 10.82
C HIS A 396 -3.78 14.73 10.95
N ILE A 397 -4.65 15.61 11.43
CA ILE A 397 -4.34 17.02 11.63
C ILE A 397 -4.72 17.39 13.06
N MET A 398 -3.78 17.99 13.77
CA MET A 398 -3.94 18.35 15.18
C MET A 398 -3.32 19.71 15.48
N GLU A 399 -3.93 20.42 16.41
CA GLU A 399 -3.34 21.60 17.04
C GLU A 399 -2.55 21.17 18.27
N ILE A 400 -1.30 21.60 18.35
CA ILE A 400 -0.42 21.35 19.49
C ILE A 400 -0.17 22.68 20.20
N CYS A 401 -0.38 22.68 21.52
CA CYS A 401 0.01 23.76 22.41
C CYS A 401 1.03 23.23 23.43
N GLU A 402 2.25 23.77 23.41
CA GLU A 402 3.30 23.48 24.38
C GLU A 402 3.31 24.54 25.48
N PHE A 403 3.13 24.09 26.72
CA PHE A 403 3.24 24.96 27.89
C PHE A 403 4.68 25.04 28.38
N SER A 404 5.02 26.13 29.07
CA SER A 404 6.34 26.32 29.71
C SER A 404 6.72 25.22 30.70
N SER A 405 5.73 24.46 31.20
CA SER A 405 5.93 23.28 32.05
C SER A 405 6.41 22.02 31.30
N GLY A 406 6.54 22.08 29.97
CA GLY A 406 6.83 20.93 29.11
C GLY A 406 5.62 20.03 28.83
N LYS A 407 4.44 20.34 29.39
CA LYS A 407 3.20 19.64 29.05
C LYS A 407 2.73 20.06 27.66
N GLN A 408 2.25 19.08 26.89
CA GLN A 408 1.61 19.31 25.60
C GLN A 408 0.10 19.09 25.72
N GLN A 409 -0.67 20.04 25.21
CA GLN A 409 -2.08 19.85 24.91
C GLN A 409 -2.23 19.58 23.41
N VAL A 410 -2.89 18.47 23.09
CA VAL A 410 -3.18 18.04 21.73
C VAL A 410 -4.68 18.17 21.51
N SER A 411 -5.09 18.92 20.49
CA SER A 411 -6.47 18.99 20.03
C SER A 411 -6.55 18.42 18.63
N GLU A 412 -7.23 17.28 18.47
CA GLU A 412 -7.45 16.67 17.17
C GLU A 412 -8.43 17.52 16.35
N ILE A 413 -8.11 17.72 15.06
CA ILE A 413 -8.92 18.50 14.12
C ILE A 413 -9.48 17.57 13.03
N VAL A 414 -8.62 16.71 12.49
CA VAL A 414 -8.97 15.69 11.50
C VAL A 414 -8.31 14.39 11.93
N ALA A 415 -9.09 13.31 11.99
CA ALA A 415 -8.63 11.98 12.38
C ALA A 415 -8.91 10.97 11.28
N ASP A 416 -7.96 10.07 11.02
CA ASP A 416 -8.13 8.94 10.10
C ASP A 416 -8.64 9.36 8.70
N GLN A 417 -8.25 10.51 8.17
CA GLN A 417 -8.76 10.96 6.87
C GLN A 417 -7.95 10.32 5.73
N ARG A 418 -8.63 9.66 4.79
CA ARG A 418 -8.02 9.16 3.55
C ARG A 418 -7.56 10.35 2.70
N MET A 419 -6.28 10.68 2.80
CA MET A 419 -5.69 11.89 2.23
C MET A 419 -4.17 11.76 2.18
N PHE A 420 -3.61 11.88 0.98
CA PHE A 420 -2.16 11.84 0.78
C PHE A 420 -1.48 13.14 1.23
N HIS A 421 -0.18 13.05 1.45
CA HIS A 421 0.61 14.04 2.19
C HIS A 421 0.42 15.49 1.72
N GLU A 422 0.61 15.78 0.44
CA GLU A 422 0.57 17.15 -0.07
C GLU A 422 -0.83 17.78 0.10
N HIS A 423 -1.89 16.99 -0.08
CA HIS A 423 -3.25 17.45 0.19
C HIS A 423 -3.47 17.67 1.70
N ALA A 424 -2.95 16.79 2.55
CA ALA A 424 -3.06 16.92 4.00
C ALA A 424 -2.37 18.18 4.54
N VAL A 425 -1.19 18.52 4.00
CA VAL A 425 -0.48 19.75 4.36
C VAL A 425 -1.29 20.98 3.94
N ALA A 426 -1.90 20.99 2.75
CA ALA A 426 -2.76 22.08 2.31
C ALA A 426 -3.99 22.28 3.22
N VAL A 427 -4.66 21.20 3.62
CA VAL A 427 -5.76 21.25 4.59
C VAL A 427 -5.26 21.73 5.96
N GLY A 428 -4.09 21.25 6.41
CA GLY A 428 -3.45 21.70 7.64
C GLY A 428 -3.17 23.21 7.64
N CYS A 429 -2.64 23.77 6.54
CA CYS A 429 -2.44 25.20 6.38
C CYS A 429 -3.76 25.99 6.41
N ALA A 430 -4.84 25.47 5.80
CA ALA A 430 -6.16 26.10 5.88
C ALA A 430 -6.67 26.14 7.33
N HIS A 431 -6.52 25.06 8.10
CA HIS A 431 -6.88 25.03 9.52
C HIS A 431 -6.01 25.97 10.36
N ALA A 432 -4.73 26.12 10.03
CA ALA A 432 -3.82 27.05 10.69
C ALA A 432 -4.32 28.49 10.52
N LEU A 433 -4.69 28.90 9.29
CA LEU A 433 -5.26 30.22 9.03
C LEU A 433 -6.59 30.45 9.77
N ALA A 434 -7.50 29.46 9.75
CA ALA A 434 -8.77 29.55 10.46
C ALA A 434 -8.58 29.74 11.98
N ARG A 435 -7.50 29.18 12.55
CA ARG A 435 -7.18 29.22 13.99
C ARG A 435 -6.19 30.32 14.36
N ARG A 436 -5.75 31.14 13.39
CA ARG A 436 -4.72 32.18 13.54
C ARG A 436 -3.41 31.62 14.11
N ILE A 437 -2.92 30.54 13.50
CA ILE A 437 -1.67 29.87 13.82
C ILE A 437 -0.74 30.02 12.61
N ASP A 438 0.47 30.53 12.83
CA ASP A 438 1.42 30.86 11.76
C ASP A 438 2.43 29.75 11.45
N VAL A 439 2.36 28.62 12.16
CA VAL A 439 3.30 27.51 12.01
C VAL A 439 2.55 26.21 11.71
N VAL A 440 2.93 25.60 10.59
CA VAL A 440 2.56 24.23 10.23
C VAL A 440 3.80 23.36 10.21
N MET A 441 3.75 22.25 10.93
CA MET A 441 4.77 21.21 10.89
C MET A 441 4.14 19.92 10.34
N TRP A 442 4.94 19.10 9.67
CA TRP A 442 4.46 17.84 9.12
C TRP A 442 5.39 16.68 9.46
N GLN A 443 4.84 15.46 9.49
CA GLN A 443 5.58 14.22 9.72
C GLN A 443 5.00 13.11 8.86
N LYS A 444 5.87 12.26 8.31
CA LYS A 444 5.46 11.04 7.61
C LYS A 444 5.71 9.84 8.51
N ASP A 445 4.69 9.02 8.74
CA ASP A 445 4.88 7.67 9.25
C ASP A 445 5.16 6.74 8.08
N LEU A 446 6.39 6.22 8.05
CA LEU A 446 6.92 5.39 6.97
C LEU A 446 6.88 3.90 7.30
N ARG A 447 6.19 3.48 8.37
CA ARG A 447 6.14 2.08 8.80
C ARG A 447 5.74 1.11 7.68
N TYR A 448 4.85 1.53 6.80
CA TYR A 448 4.34 0.74 5.68
C TYR A 448 4.65 1.35 4.32
N ALA A 449 5.55 2.33 4.27
CA ALA A 449 5.86 3.08 3.06
C ALA A 449 6.72 2.27 2.08
N TRP A 450 6.62 2.64 0.80
CA TRP A 450 7.47 2.12 -0.27
C TRP A 450 8.83 2.84 -0.29
N ILE A 451 9.85 2.23 0.34
CA ILE A 451 11.16 2.84 0.62
C ILE A 451 12.36 2.17 -0.06
#